data_AF-G3HJB1-F1
#
_entry.id   AF-G3HJB1-F1
#
_cell.length_a   1.000
_cell.length_b   1.000
_cell.length_c   1.000
_cell.angle_alpha   90.00
_cell.angle_beta   90.00
_cell.angle_gamma   90.00
#
_symmetry.space_group_name_H-M   'P 1'
#
loop_
_entity.id
_entity.type
_entity.pdbx_description
1 polymer ?
#
loop_
_entity_poly.entity_id
_entity_poly.type
_entity_poly.pdbx_seq_one_letter_code
_entity_poly.pdbx_strand_id
1 'polypeptide(L)'
;MVSVTFQLSYSLGPIRKEAMLKHRDYETATLSDIKALIRKHEAFESDLAAHQDRVEQIAAIAQELNARTINEVENQILTRDAKGISQEQMQEFRASFNHFDKDHVGALGPEEFKACLISLGYDVENDRQGDAEFNRIMSVVDPNHSGLVTFQAFIDFMSRETTDTDTADQVIASFKVLAGDKNFITAEELRRELPPDQAEYCIARMAPYQGPDAAPGALDYKSFSTALYGESDL
;
A
#
# COMPACT_ATOMS: atom_id res chain seq x y z
N MET A 1 -13.95 33.95 18.23
CA MET A 1 -15.02 34.96 18.41
C MET A 1 -15.50 35.62 17.11
N VAL A 2 -14.75 35.57 15.99
CA VAL A 2 -15.14 36.22 14.72
C VAL A 2 -16.09 35.37 13.84
N SER A 3 -16.16 34.04 14.03
CA SER A 3 -17.06 33.19 13.22
C SER A 3 -18.54 33.20 13.65
N VAL A 4 -18.85 33.44 14.92
CA VAL A 4 -20.24 33.39 15.42
C VAL A 4 -21.08 34.56 14.90
N THR A 5 -20.46 35.71 14.68
CA THR A 5 -21.09 36.89 14.06
C THR A 5 -21.37 36.70 12.56
N PHE A 6 -20.65 35.80 11.87
CA PHE A 6 -20.83 35.55 10.44
C PHE A 6 -21.97 34.55 10.15
N GLN A 7 -22.22 33.58 11.04
CA GLN A 7 -23.33 32.63 10.88
C GLN A 7 -24.71 33.27 11.16
N LEU A 8 -24.77 34.22 12.10
CA LEU A 8 -25.99 34.98 12.45
C LEU A 8 -26.37 36.04 11.42
N SER A 9 -25.49 36.37 10.46
CA SER A 9 -25.77 37.31 9.37
C SER A 9 -26.35 36.63 8.13
N TYR A 10 -26.11 35.33 7.91
CA TYR A 10 -26.57 34.61 6.72
C TYR A 10 -27.98 34.01 6.83
N SER A 11 -28.48 33.78 8.05
CA SER A 11 -29.76 33.07 8.29
C SER A 11 -30.97 33.97 8.60
N LEU A 12 -30.74 35.25 8.92
CA LEU A 12 -31.81 36.25 9.07
C LEU A 12 -31.53 37.42 8.13
N GLY A 13 -32.26 37.43 7.00
CA GLY A 13 -32.18 38.52 6.02
C GLY A 13 -32.38 39.90 6.68
N PRO A 14 -31.77 40.97 6.13
CA PRO A 14 -31.65 42.29 6.76
C PRO A 14 -33.00 42.89 7.20
N ILE A 15 -34.08 42.59 6.47
CA ILE A 15 -35.45 43.07 6.72
C ILE A 15 -36.01 42.54 8.05
N ARG A 16 -35.64 41.31 8.46
CA ARG A 16 -36.20 40.65 9.65
C ARG A 16 -35.53 41.13 10.94
N LYS A 17 -34.24 41.50 10.87
CA LYS A 17 -33.49 42.09 11.99
C LYS A 17 -33.98 43.50 12.34
N GLU A 18 -34.20 44.34 11.33
CA GLU A 18 -34.70 45.71 11.56
C GLU A 18 -36.12 45.74 12.13
N ALA A 19 -36.99 44.79 11.75
CA ALA A 19 -38.33 44.68 12.29
C ALA A 19 -38.34 44.24 13.77
N MET A 20 -37.43 43.35 14.17
CA MET A 20 -37.31 42.90 15.56
C MET A 20 -36.64 43.93 16.49
N LEU A 21 -35.75 44.77 15.97
CA LEU A 21 -35.10 45.84 16.74
C LEU A 21 -36.02 47.06 17.01
N LYS A 22 -37.15 47.18 16.29
CA LYS A 22 -38.13 48.28 16.46
C LYS A 22 -39.25 47.99 17.46
N HIS A 23 -39.42 46.74 17.87
CA HIS A 23 -40.49 46.33 18.78
C HIS A 23 -40.07 46.55 20.24
N ARG A 24 -40.73 47.47 20.97
CA ARG A 24 -40.43 47.80 22.38
C ARG A 24 -41.09 46.80 23.35
N ASP A 25 -41.08 45.51 23.03
CA ASP A 25 -41.72 44.46 23.84
C ASP A 25 -41.12 44.33 25.25
N TYR A 26 -39.90 44.85 25.44
CA TYR A 26 -39.21 44.90 26.71
C TYR A 26 -39.87 45.84 27.74
N GLU A 27 -40.73 46.78 27.33
CA GLU A 27 -41.42 47.71 28.25
C GLU A 27 -42.65 47.07 28.93
N THR A 28 -43.21 46.00 28.35
CA THR A 28 -44.41 45.32 28.86
C THR A 28 -44.18 43.85 29.24
N ALA A 29 -42.98 43.32 29.03
CA ALA A 29 -42.65 41.93 29.34
C ALA A 29 -42.58 41.70 30.86
N THR A 30 -43.24 40.64 31.34
CA THR A 30 -43.11 40.21 32.73
C THR A 30 -41.84 39.40 32.93
N LEU A 31 -41.37 39.27 34.18
CA LEU A 31 -40.23 38.40 34.52
C LEU A 31 -40.44 36.94 34.06
N SER A 32 -41.70 36.48 34.01
CA SER A 32 -42.06 35.16 33.51
C SER A 32 -41.81 35.03 32.01
N ASP A 33 -42.13 36.07 31.24
CA ASP A 33 -41.93 36.11 29.78
C ASP A 33 -40.44 36.10 29.44
N ILE A 34 -39.62 36.84 30.20
CA ILE A 34 -38.16 36.86 30.04
C ILE A 34 -37.56 35.48 30.36
N LYS A 35 -38.00 34.81 31.43
CA LYS A 35 -37.53 33.44 31.76
C LYS A 35 -37.91 32.41 30.70
N ALA A 36 -39.12 32.53 30.13
CA ALA A 36 -39.55 31.66 29.04
C ALA A 36 -38.71 31.89 27.76
N LEU A 37 -38.33 33.14 27.50
CA LEU A 37 -37.47 33.48 26.37
C LEU A 37 -36.05 32.94 26.53
N ILE A 38 -35.49 33.00 27.75
CA ILE A 38 -34.18 32.42 28.07
C ILE A 38 -34.20 30.91 27.85
N ARG A 39 -35.21 30.19 28.35
CA ARG A 39 -35.31 28.73 28.11
C ARG A 39 -35.42 28.37 26.64
N LYS A 40 -36.13 29.19 25.85
CA LYS A 40 -36.19 29.01 24.39
C LYS A 40 -34.83 29.25 23.73
N HIS A 41 -34.08 30.22 24.21
CA HIS A 41 -32.73 30.49 23.74
C HIS A 41 -31.79 29.33 24.06
N GLU A 42 -31.79 28.83 25.30
CA GLU A 42 -31.01 27.67 25.73
C GLU A 42 -31.34 26.42 24.90
N ALA A 43 -32.63 26.17 24.62
CA ALA A 43 -33.04 25.07 23.76
C ALA A 43 -32.54 25.22 22.31
N PHE A 44 -32.58 26.44 21.77
CA PHE A 44 -32.07 26.71 20.43
C PHE A 44 -30.55 26.58 20.33
N GLU A 45 -29.82 27.03 21.35
CA GLU A 45 -28.36 26.86 21.42
C GLU A 45 -27.97 25.38 21.50
N SER A 46 -28.72 24.58 22.27
CA SER A 46 -28.54 23.12 22.32
C SER A 46 -28.76 22.47 20.95
N ASP A 47 -29.84 22.82 20.25
CA ASP A 47 -30.13 22.28 18.92
C ASP A 47 -29.04 22.69 17.92
N LEU A 48 -28.58 23.94 17.98
CA LEU A 48 -27.52 24.45 17.12
C LEU A 48 -26.19 23.71 17.35
N ALA A 49 -25.83 23.46 18.61
CA ALA A 49 -24.65 22.68 18.96
C ALA A 49 -24.73 21.25 18.40
N ALA A 50 -25.88 20.58 18.55
CA ALA A 50 -26.08 19.24 18.01
C ALA A 50 -26.01 19.21 16.46
N HIS A 51 -26.45 20.28 15.78
CA HIS A 51 -26.28 20.41 14.33
C HIS A 51 -24.81 20.61 13.95
N GLN A 52 -24.06 21.40 14.72
CA GLN A 52 -22.63 21.62 14.51
C GLN A 52 -21.84 20.30 14.62
N ASP A 53 -22.08 19.53 15.69
CA ASP A 53 -21.44 18.21 15.89
C ASP A 53 -21.69 17.25 14.72
N ARG A 54 -22.93 17.23 14.19
CA ARG A 54 -23.27 16.41 13.03
C ARG A 54 -22.55 16.85 11.76
N VAL A 55 -22.38 18.16 11.55
CA VAL A 55 -21.64 18.68 10.39
C VAL A 55 -20.17 18.30 10.47
N GLU A 56 -19.56 18.36 11.66
CA GLU A 56 -18.18 17.95 11.88
C GLU A 56 -17.98 16.45 11.64
N GLN A 57 -18.90 15.60 12.09
CA GLN A 57 -18.88 14.16 11.78
C GLN A 57 -18.99 13.88 10.28
N ILE A 58 -19.90 14.56 9.57
CA ILE A 58 -20.05 14.41 8.12
C ILE A 58 -18.77 14.84 7.40
N ALA A 59 -18.13 15.94 7.84
CA ALA A 59 -16.87 16.39 7.27
C ALA A 59 -15.75 15.36 7.47
N ALA A 60 -15.66 14.74 8.64
CA ALA A 60 -14.69 13.68 8.93
C ALA A 60 -14.91 12.45 8.02
N ILE A 61 -16.16 12.01 7.85
CA ILE A 61 -16.50 10.90 6.96
C ILE A 61 -16.14 11.22 5.50
N ALA A 62 -16.41 12.45 5.05
CA ALA A 62 -16.06 12.88 3.69
C ALA A 62 -14.55 12.92 3.45
N GLN A 63 -13.77 13.34 4.46
CA GLN A 63 -12.30 13.27 4.40
C GLN A 63 -11.81 11.82 4.29
N GLU A 64 -12.38 10.91 5.07
CA GLU A 64 -12.03 9.49 5.03
C GLU A 64 -12.38 8.84 3.66
N LEU A 65 -13.54 9.16 3.10
CA LEU A 65 -13.96 8.68 1.78
C LEU A 65 -13.02 9.20 0.69
N ASN A 66 -12.64 10.48 0.72
CA ASN A 66 -11.69 11.05 -0.24
C ASN A 66 -10.33 10.35 -0.18
N ALA A 67 -9.82 10.08 1.03
CA ALA A 67 -8.57 9.34 1.20
C ALA A 67 -8.66 7.92 0.61
N ARG A 68 -9.78 7.22 0.82
CA ARG A 68 -10.02 5.88 0.22
C ARG A 68 -10.08 5.93 -1.30
N THR A 69 -10.76 6.92 -1.89
CA THR A 69 -10.88 7.03 -3.35
C THR A 69 -9.56 7.42 -4.02
N ILE A 70 -8.80 8.35 -3.43
CA ILE A 70 -7.42 8.66 -3.88
C ILE A 70 -6.60 7.39 -3.87
N ASN A 71 -6.73 6.62 -2.78
CA ASN A 71 -6.01 5.39 -2.63
C ASN A 71 -6.36 4.38 -3.74
N GLU A 72 -7.63 4.16 -4.05
CA GLU A 72 -8.07 3.25 -5.11
C GLU A 72 -7.64 3.68 -6.52
N VAL A 73 -7.64 4.98 -6.80
CA VAL A 73 -7.22 5.53 -8.09
C VAL A 73 -5.70 5.41 -8.25
N GLU A 74 -4.92 5.72 -7.22
CA GLU A 74 -3.47 5.48 -7.22
C GLU A 74 -3.15 4.00 -7.43
N ASN A 75 -3.87 3.09 -6.78
CA ASN A 75 -3.70 1.64 -6.99
C ASN A 75 -3.94 1.25 -8.45
N GLN A 76 -4.97 1.81 -9.11
CA GLN A 76 -5.29 1.54 -10.51
C GLN A 76 -4.27 2.15 -11.49
N ILE A 77 -3.64 3.26 -11.14
CA ILE A 77 -2.60 3.91 -11.96
C ILE A 77 -1.27 3.14 -11.81
N LEU A 78 -0.90 2.78 -10.58
CA LEU A 78 0.34 2.06 -10.27
C LEU A 78 0.36 0.65 -10.87
N THR A 79 -0.76 -0.10 -10.82
CA THR A 79 -0.85 -1.43 -11.46
C THR A 79 -0.79 -1.39 -12.98
N ARG A 80 -1.06 -0.24 -13.61
CA ARG A 80 -0.99 -0.12 -15.08
C ARG A 80 0.43 0.04 -15.60
N ASP A 81 1.32 0.62 -14.79
CA ASP A 81 2.70 0.93 -15.20
C ASP A 81 3.76 0.05 -14.49
N ALA A 82 3.41 -0.59 -13.37
CA ALA A 82 4.27 -1.56 -12.68
C ALA A 82 4.21 -2.94 -13.36
N LYS A 83 5.18 -3.18 -14.25
CA LYS A 83 5.47 -4.46 -14.91
C LYS A 83 5.39 -5.63 -13.93
N GLY A 84 4.43 -6.54 -14.09
CA GLY A 84 4.45 -7.88 -13.48
C GLY A 84 3.87 -8.05 -12.06
N ILE A 85 3.42 -6.99 -11.38
CA ILE A 85 2.87 -7.11 -10.02
C ILE A 85 1.35 -7.40 -10.05
N SER A 86 0.91 -8.42 -9.32
CA SER A 86 -0.52 -8.75 -9.17
C SER A 86 -1.27 -7.75 -8.28
N GLN A 87 -2.61 -7.66 -8.43
CA GLN A 87 -3.41 -6.79 -7.56
C GLN A 87 -3.29 -7.16 -6.08
N GLU A 88 -3.15 -8.44 -5.76
CA GLU A 88 -3.01 -8.92 -4.38
C GLU A 88 -1.66 -8.48 -3.77
N GLN A 89 -0.56 -8.67 -4.50
CA GLN A 89 0.76 -8.18 -4.06
C GLN A 89 0.78 -6.65 -3.89
N MET A 90 0.13 -5.91 -4.80
CA MET A 90 0.02 -4.45 -4.67
C MET A 90 -0.72 -4.05 -3.38
N GLN A 91 -1.77 -4.79 -3.02
CA GLN A 91 -2.49 -4.55 -1.77
C GLN A 91 -1.60 -4.87 -0.55
N GLU A 92 -0.82 -5.95 -0.58
CA GLU A 92 0.13 -6.27 0.49
C GLU A 92 1.22 -5.20 0.64
N PHE A 93 1.85 -4.78 -0.45
CA PHE A 93 2.85 -3.72 -0.46
C PHE A 93 2.32 -2.43 0.13
N ARG A 94 1.09 -2.08 -0.21
CA ARG A 94 0.45 -0.89 0.34
C ARG A 94 0.06 -1.04 1.79
N ALA A 95 -0.49 -2.19 2.18
CA ALA A 95 -0.85 -2.46 3.56
C ALA A 95 0.38 -2.35 4.46
N SER A 96 1.51 -2.93 4.03
CA SER A 96 2.79 -2.79 4.71
C SER A 96 3.26 -1.34 4.72
N PHE A 97 3.27 -0.65 3.58
CA PHE A 97 3.72 0.74 3.53
C PHE A 97 2.92 1.66 4.47
N ASN A 98 1.58 1.56 4.43
CA ASN A 98 0.70 2.34 5.31
C ASN A 98 0.81 1.94 6.79
N HIS A 99 1.19 0.70 7.08
CA HIS A 99 1.43 0.26 8.45
C HIS A 99 2.65 0.96 9.05
N PHE A 100 3.67 1.23 8.23
CA PHE A 100 4.90 1.90 8.65
C PHE A 100 4.82 3.44 8.52
N ASP A 101 4.02 3.98 7.59
CA ASP A 101 3.78 5.42 7.45
C ASP A 101 2.79 5.94 8.52
N LYS A 102 3.26 6.03 9.76
CA LYS A 102 2.45 6.45 10.92
C LYS A 102 1.97 7.89 10.82
N ASP A 103 2.78 8.74 10.19
CA ASP A 103 2.49 10.17 10.04
C ASP A 103 1.61 10.45 8.83
N HIS A 104 1.30 9.42 8.02
CA HIS A 104 0.49 9.51 6.80
C HIS A 104 0.99 10.61 5.86
N VAL A 105 2.31 10.76 5.79
CA VAL A 105 2.98 11.76 4.95
C VAL A 105 3.10 11.26 3.50
N GLY A 106 2.83 9.97 3.26
CA GLY A 106 2.96 9.33 1.94
C GLY A 106 4.40 8.96 1.60
N ALA A 107 5.30 9.00 2.57
CA ALA A 107 6.71 8.67 2.43
C ALA A 107 7.24 8.03 3.72
N LEU A 108 8.15 7.07 3.58
CA LEU A 108 8.81 6.41 4.70
C LEU A 108 10.20 7.00 4.92
N GLY A 109 10.55 7.22 6.18
CA GLY A 109 11.94 7.45 6.55
C GLY A 109 12.80 6.18 6.37
N PRO A 110 14.14 6.27 6.48
CA PRO A 110 15.03 5.14 6.20
C PRO A 110 14.80 3.95 7.15
N GLU A 111 14.56 4.22 8.44
CA GLU A 111 14.29 3.16 9.42
C GLU A 111 12.94 2.48 9.19
N GLU A 112 11.91 3.26 8.86
CA GLU A 112 10.57 2.76 8.56
C GLU A 112 10.56 1.96 7.26
N PHE A 113 11.31 2.42 6.27
CA PHE A 113 11.52 1.73 5.01
C PHE A 113 12.25 0.40 5.21
N LYS A 114 13.33 0.38 6.01
CA LYS A 114 14.05 -0.86 6.36
C LYS A 114 13.13 -1.87 7.04
N ALA A 115 12.34 -1.42 8.02
CA ALA A 115 11.38 -2.28 8.71
C ALA A 115 10.29 -2.81 7.77
N CYS A 116 9.83 -1.98 6.83
CA CYS A 116 8.87 -2.37 5.80
C CYS A 116 9.40 -3.49 4.91
N LEU A 117 10.65 -3.37 4.42
CA LEU A 117 11.30 -4.41 3.61
C LEU A 117 11.41 -5.75 4.36
N ILE A 118 11.85 -5.71 5.62
CA ILE A 118 11.95 -6.91 6.47
C ILE A 118 10.57 -7.55 6.66
N SER A 119 9.52 -6.75 6.87
CA SER A 119 8.16 -7.25 7.04
C SER A 119 7.60 -7.93 5.78
N LEU A 120 8.09 -7.55 4.61
CA LEU A 120 7.73 -8.15 3.32
C LEU A 120 8.61 -9.37 2.98
N GLY A 121 9.56 -9.71 3.84
CA GLY A 121 10.45 -10.86 3.66
C GLY A 121 11.70 -10.58 2.84
N TYR A 122 12.07 -9.32 2.61
CA TYR A 122 13.38 -8.98 2.04
C TYR A 122 14.49 -9.22 3.06
N ASP A 123 15.59 -9.80 2.58
CA ASP A 123 16.72 -10.22 3.40
C ASP A 123 17.64 -9.04 3.76
N VAL A 124 17.10 -8.09 4.51
CA VAL A 124 17.82 -6.93 5.03
C VAL A 124 18.08 -7.16 6.52
N GLU A 125 19.00 -8.07 6.83
CA GLU A 125 19.35 -8.36 8.23
C GLU A 125 19.89 -7.13 8.97
N ASN A 126 19.79 -7.14 10.30
CA ASN A 126 20.32 -6.07 11.17
C ASN A 126 21.84 -6.18 11.41
N ASP A 127 22.57 -6.73 10.46
CA ASP A 127 24.01 -6.91 10.52
C ASP A 127 24.73 -5.92 9.57
N ARG A 128 26.07 -6.01 9.53
CA ARG A 128 26.86 -5.12 8.65
C ARG A 128 26.62 -5.36 7.16
N GLN A 129 26.15 -6.55 6.80
CA GLN A 129 25.93 -6.96 5.42
C GLN A 129 24.57 -6.44 4.92
N GLY A 130 23.52 -6.57 5.73
CA GLY A 130 22.20 -5.99 5.48
C GLY A 130 22.22 -4.46 5.49
N ASP A 131 23.05 -3.82 6.30
CA ASP A 131 23.24 -2.36 6.23
C ASP A 131 23.89 -1.91 4.90
N ALA A 132 24.82 -2.71 4.36
CA ALA A 132 25.42 -2.40 3.06
C ALA A 132 24.40 -2.55 1.92
N GLU A 133 23.58 -3.60 1.98
CA GLU A 133 22.50 -3.82 1.00
C GLU A 133 21.43 -2.74 1.11
N PHE A 134 21.02 -2.39 2.32
CA PHE A 134 20.06 -1.30 2.54
C PHE A 134 20.56 0.04 1.98
N ASN A 135 21.84 0.37 2.18
CA ASN A 135 22.43 1.59 1.61
C ASN A 135 22.43 1.58 0.08
N ARG A 136 22.63 0.41 -0.53
CA ARG A 136 22.52 0.23 -1.99
C ARG A 136 21.09 0.48 -2.44
N ILE A 137 20.11 -0.13 -1.79
CA ILE A 137 18.68 0.06 -2.08
C ILE A 137 18.32 1.54 -1.94
N MET A 138 18.73 2.19 -0.85
CA MET A 138 18.48 3.61 -0.59
C MET A 138 19.03 4.51 -1.69
N SER A 139 20.18 4.17 -2.27
CA SER A 139 20.77 4.92 -3.39
C SER A 139 19.95 4.80 -4.68
N VAL A 140 19.15 3.74 -4.83
CA VAL A 140 18.26 3.51 -5.98
C VAL A 140 16.92 4.21 -5.77
N VAL A 141 16.33 4.10 -4.57
CA VAL A 141 15.00 4.66 -4.27
C VAL A 141 15.01 6.15 -3.91
N ASP A 142 16.13 6.66 -3.41
CA ASP A 142 16.32 8.06 -3.04
C ASP A 142 17.62 8.64 -3.62
N PRO A 143 17.71 8.79 -4.96
CA PRO A 143 18.89 9.35 -5.63
C PRO A 143 19.14 10.82 -5.26
N ASN A 144 18.13 11.51 -4.72
CA ASN A 144 18.23 12.90 -4.28
C ASN A 144 18.72 13.03 -2.83
N HIS A 145 18.91 11.92 -2.12
CA HIS A 145 19.27 11.90 -0.70
C HIS A 145 18.34 12.78 0.16
N SER A 146 17.06 12.75 -0.16
CA SER A 146 16.01 13.44 0.59
C SER A 146 15.76 12.80 1.97
N GLY A 147 16.19 11.54 2.14
CA GLY A 147 15.92 10.73 3.32
C GLY A 147 14.50 10.19 3.39
N LEU A 148 13.69 10.39 2.34
CA LEU A 148 12.29 10.00 2.28
C LEU A 148 12.04 9.11 1.06
N VAL A 149 11.43 7.96 1.27
CA VAL A 149 11.08 7.00 0.23
C VAL A 149 9.58 7.06 -0.02
N THR A 150 9.19 7.56 -1.20
CA THR A 150 7.77 7.61 -1.60
C THR A 150 7.24 6.24 -1.98
N PHE A 151 5.92 6.06 -1.91
CA PHE A 151 5.28 4.81 -2.32
C PHE A 151 5.60 4.44 -3.79
N GLN A 152 5.67 5.44 -4.69
CA GLN A 152 6.07 5.22 -6.08
C GLN A 152 7.48 4.66 -6.20
N ALA A 153 8.46 5.26 -5.50
CA ALA A 153 9.85 4.80 -5.54
C ALA A 153 9.99 3.39 -4.97
N PHE A 154 9.22 3.07 -3.93
CA PHE A 154 9.13 1.73 -3.36
C PHE A 154 8.58 0.72 -4.38
N ILE A 155 7.45 1.02 -5.04
CA ILE A 155 6.89 0.13 -6.07
C ILE A 155 7.82 -0.01 -7.28
N ASP A 156 8.48 1.05 -7.71
CA ASP A 156 9.46 1.01 -8.80
C ASP A 156 10.65 0.10 -8.45
N PHE A 157 11.08 0.09 -7.18
CA PHE A 157 12.09 -0.84 -6.70
C PHE A 157 11.57 -2.27 -6.63
N MET A 158 10.44 -2.50 -5.98
CA MET A 158 9.85 -3.83 -5.83
C MET A 158 9.50 -4.45 -7.19
N SER A 159 9.05 -3.66 -8.16
CA SER A 159 8.76 -4.14 -9.51
C SER A 159 10.01 -4.56 -10.27
N ARG A 160 11.14 -3.87 -10.08
CA ARG A 160 12.44 -4.28 -10.66
C ARG A 160 12.96 -5.56 -10.02
N GLU A 161 12.96 -5.62 -8.70
CA GLU A 161 13.43 -6.82 -7.98
C GLU A 161 12.50 -8.03 -8.18
N THR A 162 11.19 -7.81 -8.28
CA THR A 162 10.22 -8.89 -8.58
C THR A 162 10.31 -9.39 -10.02
N THR A 163 10.77 -8.57 -10.97
CA THR A 163 11.15 -9.07 -12.31
C THR A 163 12.47 -9.82 -12.30
N ASP A 164 13.34 -9.60 -11.31
CA ASP A 164 14.59 -10.33 -11.08
C ASP A 164 14.45 -11.58 -10.20
N THR A 165 13.25 -11.86 -9.65
CA THR A 165 13.02 -13.07 -8.83
C THR A 165 12.72 -14.32 -9.65
N ASP A 166 12.54 -14.18 -10.96
CA ASP A 166 12.51 -15.26 -11.95
C ASP A 166 13.93 -15.57 -12.49
N THR A 167 14.96 -15.51 -11.65
CA THR A 167 16.32 -15.87 -12.09
C THR A 167 16.47 -17.38 -12.24
N ALA A 168 17.25 -17.80 -13.23
CA ALA A 168 17.59 -19.21 -13.45
C ALA A 168 18.05 -19.89 -12.15
N ASP A 169 18.77 -19.19 -11.27
CA ASP A 169 19.25 -19.69 -9.98
C ASP A 169 18.13 -20.11 -9.00
N GLN A 170 16.98 -19.41 -8.95
CA GLN A 170 15.88 -19.84 -8.10
C GLN A 170 15.19 -21.09 -8.65
N VAL A 171 14.96 -21.14 -9.95
CA VAL A 171 14.38 -22.32 -10.61
C VAL A 171 15.31 -23.53 -10.46
N ILE A 172 16.62 -23.30 -10.57
CA ILE A 172 17.67 -24.29 -10.28
C ILE A 172 17.58 -24.75 -8.82
N ALA A 173 17.41 -23.85 -7.86
CA ALA A 173 17.26 -24.20 -6.45
C ALA A 173 16.01 -25.05 -6.20
N SER A 174 14.86 -24.70 -6.79
CA SER A 174 13.63 -25.50 -6.69
C SER A 174 13.83 -26.90 -7.28
N PHE A 175 14.41 -27.02 -8.48
CA PHE A 175 14.71 -28.33 -9.06
C PHE A 175 15.72 -29.13 -8.25
N LYS A 176 16.69 -28.48 -7.61
CA LYS A 176 17.65 -29.14 -6.72
C LYS A 176 16.97 -29.75 -5.49
N VAL A 177 15.98 -29.08 -4.91
CA VAL A 177 15.17 -29.62 -3.81
C VAL A 177 14.36 -30.83 -4.29
N LEU A 178 13.70 -30.75 -5.44
CA LEU A 178 12.95 -31.87 -6.03
C LEU A 178 13.86 -33.06 -6.35
N ALA A 179 15.09 -32.80 -6.77
CA ALA A 179 16.10 -33.80 -7.06
C ALA A 179 16.79 -34.37 -5.80
N GLY A 180 16.42 -33.93 -4.59
CA GLY A 180 17.06 -34.39 -3.36
C GLY A 180 18.56 -34.09 -3.30
N ASP A 181 18.92 -32.83 -3.59
CA ASP A 181 20.30 -32.30 -3.62
C ASP A 181 21.21 -32.85 -4.72
N LYS A 182 20.68 -33.66 -5.65
CA LYS A 182 21.42 -34.10 -6.83
C LYS A 182 21.58 -32.99 -7.86
N ASN A 183 22.69 -33.03 -8.60
CA ASN A 183 22.95 -32.14 -9.74
C ASN A 183 22.17 -32.52 -11.01
N PHE A 184 21.33 -33.56 -10.94
CA PHE A 184 20.48 -34.04 -12.02
C PHE A 184 19.14 -34.49 -11.47
N ILE A 185 18.11 -34.50 -12.32
CA ILE A 185 16.78 -35.03 -12.00
C ILE A 185 16.39 -36.10 -13.01
N THR A 186 15.60 -37.08 -12.61
CA THR A 186 15.10 -38.12 -13.53
C THR A 186 13.67 -37.84 -13.99
N ALA A 187 13.28 -38.40 -15.14
CA ALA A 187 11.92 -38.29 -15.64
C ALA A 187 10.85 -38.83 -14.68
N GLU A 188 11.20 -39.83 -13.86
CA GLU A 188 10.30 -40.42 -12.86
C GLU A 188 10.11 -39.48 -11.66
N GLU A 189 11.17 -38.79 -11.24
CA GLU A 189 11.10 -37.75 -10.19
C GLU A 189 10.26 -36.56 -10.66
N LEU A 190 10.45 -36.08 -11.90
CA LEU A 190 9.62 -35.01 -12.46
C LEU A 190 8.13 -35.39 -12.48
N ARG A 191 7.79 -36.61 -12.94
CA ARG A 191 6.39 -37.08 -12.96
C ARG A 191 5.79 -37.30 -11.57
N ARG A 192 6.63 -37.55 -10.56
CA ARG A 192 6.18 -37.75 -9.18
C ARG A 192 5.91 -36.43 -8.47
N GLU A 193 6.77 -35.44 -8.69
CA GLU A 193 6.71 -34.17 -7.98
C GLU A 193 5.89 -33.08 -8.71
N LEU A 194 5.78 -33.15 -10.04
CA LEU A 194 5.09 -32.14 -10.87
C LEU A 194 3.81 -32.68 -11.52
N PRO A 195 2.85 -31.80 -11.85
CA PRO A 195 1.69 -32.16 -12.66
C PRO A 195 2.09 -32.80 -14.01
N PRO A 196 1.27 -33.71 -14.56
CA PRO A 196 1.63 -34.51 -15.74
C PRO A 196 2.08 -33.65 -16.93
N ASP A 197 1.36 -32.57 -17.21
CA ASP A 197 1.63 -31.69 -18.35
C ASP A 197 2.98 -30.95 -18.19
N GLN A 198 3.32 -30.57 -16.96
CA GLN A 198 4.57 -29.87 -16.63
C GLN A 198 5.77 -30.82 -16.64
N ALA A 199 5.58 -32.04 -16.13
CA ALA A 199 6.61 -33.08 -16.14
C ALA A 199 6.99 -33.44 -17.58
N GLU A 200 6.01 -33.69 -18.46
CA GLU A 200 6.26 -33.99 -19.87
C GLU A 200 6.92 -32.80 -20.60
N TYR A 201 6.52 -31.57 -20.29
CA TYR A 201 7.16 -30.37 -20.84
C TYR A 201 8.64 -30.28 -20.46
N CYS A 202 8.97 -30.50 -19.18
CA CYS A 202 10.35 -30.49 -18.69
C CYS A 202 11.17 -31.61 -19.34
N ILE A 203 10.64 -32.83 -19.41
CA ILE A 203 11.33 -33.99 -20.00
C ILE A 203 11.62 -33.76 -21.49
N ALA A 204 10.70 -33.13 -22.22
CA ALA A 204 10.86 -32.87 -23.65
C ALA A 204 11.89 -31.78 -23.96
N ARG A 205 12.11 -30.82 -23.05
CA ARG A 205 13.04 -29.69 -23.25
C ARG A 205 14.37 -29.82 -22.53
N MET A 206 14.47 -30.63 -21.49
CA MET A 206 15.72 -30.81 -20.75
C MET A 206 16.74 -31.64 -21.54
N ALA A 207 17.98 -31.16 -21.56
CA ALA A 207 19.09 -31.91 -22.11
C ALA A 207 19.49 -33.08 -21.16
N PRO A 208 20.02 -34.19 -21.70
CA PRO A 208 20.55 -35.26 -20.87
C PRO A 208 21.80 -34.79 -20.12
N TYR A 209 21.88 -35.12 -18.82
CA TYR A 209 23.01 -34.76 -17.97
C TYR A 209 24.24 -35.63 -18.29
N GLN A 210 25.40 -34.99 -18.52
CA GLN A 210 26.65 -35.66 -18.91
C GLN A 210 27.72 -35.65 -17.81
N GLY A 211 27.34 -35.43 -16.55
CA GLY A 211 28.29 -35.43 -15.44
C GLY A 211 28.81 -36.82 -15.06
N PRO A 212 29.85 -36.88 -14.21
CA PRO A 212 30.45 -38.13 -13.73
C PRO A 212 29.46 -39.03 -12.97
N ASP A 213 28.39 -38.45 -12.40
CA ASP A 213 27.33 -39.15 -11.67
C ASP A 213 26.08 -39.44 -12.54
N ALA A 214 26.20 -39.33 -13.86
CA ALA A 214 25.05 -39.47 -14.76
C ALA A 214 24.41 -40.87 -14.68
N ALA A 215 23.19 -40.92 -14.14
CA ALA A 215 22.34 -42.09 -14.19
C ALA A 215 21.63 -42.22 -15.55
N PRO A 216 21.18 -43.43 -15.95
CA PRO A 216 20.34 -43.59 -17.13
C PRO A 216 19.06 -42.75 -17.03
N GLY A 217 18.85 -41.85 -17.99
CA GLY A 217 17.70 -40.93 -17.98
C GLY A 217 17.86 -39.72 -17.05
N ALA A 218 19.09 -39.40 -16.64
CA ALA A 218 19.40 -38.16 -15.93
C ALA A 218 19.23 -36.94 -16.86
N LEU A 219 18.51 -35.94 -16.38
CA LEU A 219 18.22 -34.68 -17.05
C LEU A 219 18.90 -33.52 -16.33
N ASP A 220 19.40 -32.58 -17.12
CA ASP A 220 20.08 -31.38 -16.64
C ASP A 220 19.11 -30.20 -16.53
N TYR A 221 18.60 -29.98 -15.32
CA TYR A 221 17.72 -28.85 -15.02
C TYR A 221 18.47 -27.51 -14.98
N LYS A 222 19.80 -27.49 -14.80
CA LYS A 222 20.59 -26.25 -14.79
C LYS A 222 20.69 -25.69 -16.19
N SER A 223 21.09 -26.51 -17.16
CA SER A 223 21.11 -26.13 -18.57
C SER A 223 19.73 -25.69 -19.06
N PHE A 224 18.65 -26.36 -18.62
CA PHE A 224 17.29 -25.96 -18.96
C PHE A 224 16.89 -24.60 -18.37
N SER A 225 17.15 -24.36 -17.09
CA SER A 225 16.82 -23.09 -16.43
C SER A 225 17.65 -21.95 -17.02
N THR A 226 18.95 -22.15 -17.24
CA THR A 226 19.80 -21.16 -17.92
C THR A 226 19.38 -20.92 -19.36
N ALA A 227 18.88 -21.92 -20.10
CA ALA A 227 18.37 -21.71 -21.45
C ALA A 227 17.03 -20.97 -21.47
N LEU A 228 16.13 -21.28 -20.52
CA LEU A 228 14.80 -20.67 -20.44
C LEU A 228 14.87 -19.18 -20.10
N TYR A 229 15.83 -18.79 -19.25
CA TYR A 229 16.00 -17.40 -18.79
C TYR A 229 17.19 -16.67 -19.44
N GLY A 230 18.19 -17.39 -19.97
CA GLY A 230 19.40 -16.83 -20.57
C GLY A 230 19.27 -16.41 -22.05
N GLU A 231 18.13 -16.66 -22.69
CA GLU A 231 17.81 -16.13 -24.03
C GLU A 231 17.18 -14.71 -23.99
N SER A 232 17.22 -14.00 -22.84
CA SER A 232 16.70 -12.62 -22.74
C SER A 232 17.74 -11.52 -22.94
N ASP A 233 19.02 -11.84 -23.16
CA ASP A 233 20.12 -10.86 -23.31
C ASP A 233 21.01 -11.10 -24.55
N LEU A 234 20.39 -11.31 -25.73
CA LEU A 234 21.10 -11.30 -27.02
C LEU A 234 20.30 -10.63 -28.14
#